data_AF-A0A7K4S7D1-F1
#
_entry.id   AF-A0A7K4S7D1-F1
#
_cell.length_a   1.000
_cell.length_b   1.000
_cell.length_c   1.000
_cell.angle_alpha   90.00
_cell.angle_beta   90.00
_cell.angle_gamma   90.00
#
_symmetry.space_group_name_H-M   'P 1'
#
loop_
_entity.id
_entity.type
_entity.pdbx_description
1 polymer ?
#
loop_
_entity_poly.entity_id
_entity_poly.type
_entity_poly.pdbx_seq_one_letter_code
_entity_poly.pdbx_strand_id
1 'polypeptide(L)'
;YQGQTKRKQIRRKKQKNSLQNSNNLHGEQTESGTQETLVQDNLQLQQQIDIPKVSKNKKRKMKKKRRKEKMRAAGLVTKTTGVDFTYQPEKNNGEGAAGLKDIDEKADSVLDFLQATQQIYFADNKAKCTDSAVNSATAQELLQCLESRTISPSDVTLLHQLKSLVLLQDIERLKDALKTFQEQSMMTP
;
A
#
# COMPACT_ATOMS: atom_id res chain seq x y z
N TYR A 1 -45.42 -9.16 -7.73
CA TYR A 1 -45.14 -7.79 -7.24
C TYR A 1 -45.45 -7.73 -5.74
N GLN A 2 -44.43 -7.82 -4.89
CA GLN A 2 -44.60 -7.81 -3.43
C GLN A 2 -44.06 -6.49 -2.86
N GLY A 3 -44.94 -5.70 -2.24
CA GLY A 3 -44.72 -4.31 -1.86
C GLY A 3 -43.76 -4.12 -0.68
N GLN A 4 -42.89 -3.13 -0.81
CA GLN A 4 -41.91 -2.72 0.20
C GLN A 4 -42.57 -2.09 1.43
N THR A 5 -42.14 -2.48 2.63
CA THR A 5 -42.62 -1.91 3.90
C THR A 5 -41.91 -0.58 4.21
N LYS A 6 -42.69 0.51 4.25
CA LYS A 6 -42.20 1.86 4.57
C LYS A 6 -41.89 1.99 6.07
N ARG A 7 -40.61 2.16 6.42
CA ARG A 7 -40.17 2.45 7.81
C ARG A 7 -40.62 3.85 8.23
N LYS A 8 -41.53 3.95 9.21
CA LYS A 8 -41.95 5.22 9.84
C LYS A 8 -40.94 5.63 10.92
N GLN A 9 -40.33 6.82 10.80
CA GLN A 9 -39.49 7.38 11.86
C GLN A 9 -40.34 7.92 13.02
N ILE A 10 -40.17 7.34 14.21
CA ILE A 10 -40.83 7.79 15.45
C ILE A 10 -40.07 9.00 16.00
N ARG A 11 -40.69 10.19 16.01
CA ARG A 11 -40.15 11.38 16.70
C ARG A 11 -40.38 11.25 18.21
N ARG A 12 -39.32 11.05 18.98
CA ARG A 12 -39.36 11.11 20.45
C ARG A 12 -39.50 12.57 20.92
N LYS A 13 -40.53 12.85 21.72
CA LYS A 13 -40.76 14.16 22.36
C LYS A 13 -39.88 14.24 23.62
N LYS A 14 -39.06 15.29 23.74
CA LYS A 14 -38.25 15.51 24.94
C LYS A 14 -39.15 15.90 26.11
N GLN A 15 -39.05 15.19 27.23
CA GLN A 15 -39.61 15.64 28.51
C GLN A 15 -38.74 16.77 29.06
N LYS A 16 -39.39 17.82 29.57
CA LYS A 16 -38.74 18.92 30.29
C LYS A 16 -38.60 18.49 31.75
N ASN A 17 -37.38 18.35 32.25
CA ASN A 17 -37.15 18.19 33.68
C ASN A 17 -37.54 19.51 34.38
N SER A 18 -38.65 19.46 35.09
CA SER A 18 -39.00 20.45 36.11
C SER A 18 -38.16 20.17 37.34
N LEU A 19 -37.13 20.99 37.58
CA LEU A 19 -36.45 21.02 38.87
C LEU A 19 -37.47 21.54 39.90
N GLN A 20 -37.99 20.63 40.73
CA GLN A 20 -38.57 21.02 42.01
C GLN A 20 -37.51 20.83 43.09
N ASN A 21 -37.10 21.96 43.64
CA ASN A 21 -36.33 22.11 44.86
C ASN A 21 -37.01 21.33 46.00
N SER A 22 -36.24 20.47 46.68
CA SER A 22 -36.52 20.10 48.07
C SER A 22 -35.29 20.44 48.89
N ASN A 23 -35.46 21.42 49.78
CA ASN A 23 -34.42 21.97 50.63
C ASN A 23 -34.04 21.01 51.78
N ASN A 24 -32.76 21.11 52.16
CA ASN A 24 -32.16 20.96 53.50
C ASN A 24 -31.98 19.57 54.14
N LEU A 25 -30.70 19.20 54.32
CA LEU A 25 -30.07 18.75 55.59
C LEU A 25 -28.53 18.74 55.37
N HIS A 26 -27.82 19.82 55.68
CA HIS A 26 -26.95 20.03 56.85
C HIS A 26 -25.76 19.04 57.00
N GLY A 27 -24.53 19.56 56.94
CA GLY A 27 -23.29 18.86 57.31
C GLY A 27 -22.01 19.52 56.75
N GLU A 28 -21.45 20.45 57.52
CA GLU A 28 -20.04 20.92 57.63
C GLU A 28 -19.07 20.96 56.43
N GLN A 29 -18.63 22.16 56.04
CA GLN A 29 -17.32 22.78 56.34
C GLN A 29 -16.15 22.31 55.46
N THR A 30 -15.78 23.11 54.46
CA THR A 30 -14.38 23.40 54.09
C THR A 30 -14.33 24.75 53.34
N GLU A 31 -14.10 25.80 54.11
CA GLU A 31 -13.14 26.89 53.88
C GLU A 31 -12.87 27.41 52.44
N SER A 32 -13.46 28.58 52.19
CA SER A 32 -12.83 29.81 51.65
C SER A 32 -11.70 29.73 50.63
N GLY A 33 -11.97 30.23 49.41
CA GLY A 33 -10.92 30.80 48.56
C GLY A 33 -11.18 30.73 47.06
N THR A 34 -12.32 31.20 46.53
CA THR A 34 -12.50 31.30 45.06
C THR A 34 -13.63 32.22 44.57
N GLN A 35 -14.05 33.22 45.36
CA GLN A 35 -15.03 34.21 44.88
C GLN A 35 -14.40 35.56 44.44
N GLU A 36 -13.17 35.88 44.84
CA GLU A 36 -12.56 37.18 44.49
C GLU A 36 -11.91 37.19 43.10
N THR A 37 -11.40 36.05 42.60
CA THR A 37 -10.87 35.94 41.23
C THR A 37 -11.94 36.06 40.14
N LEU A 38 -13.22 35.79 40.46
CA LEU A 38 -14.32 35.92 39.50
C LEU A 38 -14.70 37.39 39.23
N VAL A 39 -14.45 38.29 40.19
CA VAL A 39 -14.89 39.69 40.12
C VAL A 39 -13.88 40.58 39.39
N GLN A 40 -12.57 40.32 39.52
CA GLN A 40 -11.55 41.07 38.79
C GLN A 40 -11.53 40.75 37.28
N ASP A 41 -11.81 39.51 36.90
CA ASP A 41 -11.90 39.11 35.49
C ASP A 41 -13.03 39.85 34.74
N ASN A 42 -14.09 40.28 35.43
CA ASN A 42 -15.19 41.01 34.80
C ASN A 42 -14.84 42.47 34.46
N LEU A 43 -13.91 43.11 35.19
CA LEU A 43 -13.46 44.47 34.89
C LEU A 43 -12.44 44.50 33.74
N GLN A 44 -11.67 43.41 33.55
CA GLN A 44 -10.74 43.26 32.44
C GLN A 44 -11.42 42.89 31.12
N LEU A 45 -12.60 42.25 31.16
CA LEU A 45 -13.40 41.99 29.95
C LEU A 45 -14.03 43.26 29.35
N GLN A 46 -14.19 44.34 30.12
CA GLN A 46 -14.78 45.58 29.63
C GLN A 46 -13.82 46.40 28.74
N GLN A 47 -12.51 46.09 28.76
CA GLN A 47 -11.50 46.74 27.92
C GLN A 47 -11.15 45.94 26.65
N GLN A 48 -12.01 45.02 26.23
CA GLN A 48 -11.80 44.27 24.99
C GLN A 48 -12.27 45.06 23.76
N ILE A 49 -11.29 45.77 23.18
CA ILE A 49 -11.07 45.99 21.74
C ILE A 49 -12.11 45.27 20.87
N ASP A 50 -12.91 46.05 20.14
CA ASP A 50 -13.81 45.67 19.03
C ASP A 50 -13.88 44.17 18.72
N ILE A 51 -14.54 43.40 19.59
CA ILE A 51 -14.91 42.03 19.24
C ILE A 51 -16.05 42.15 18.23
N PRO A 52 -15.90 41.64 16.99
CA PRO A 52 -16.98 41.68 16.03
C PRO A 52 -18.16 40.93 16.65
N LYS A 53 -19.28 41.63 16.85
CA LYS A 53 -20.55 41.05 17.34
C LYS A 53 -20.99 39.95 16.36
N VAL A 54 -20.49 38.74 16.55
CA VAL A 54 -20.71 37.63 15.63
C VAL A 54 -22.19 37.28 15.64
N SER A 55 -22.78 37.18 14.45
CA SER A 55 -24.20 36.83 14.34
C SER A 55 -24.50 35.50 15.05
N LYS A 56 -25.73 35.36 15.55
CA LYS A 56 -26.20 34.12 16.21
C LYS A 56 -25.90 32.88 15.35
N ASN A 57 -26.01 33.01 14.03
CA ASN A 57 -25.68 31.96 13.07
C ASN A 57 -24.17 31.64 13.03
N LYS A 58 -23.30 32.67 12.99
CA LYS A 58 -21.84 32.51 13.03
C LYS A 58 -21.41 31.82 14.32
N LYS A 59 -21.99 32.19 15.47
CA LYS A 59 -21.75 31.53 16.77
C LYS A 59 -22.14 30.05 16.73
N ARG A 60 -23.31 29.71 16.17
CA ARG A 60 -23.75 28.31 15.99
C ARG A 60 -22.81 27.52 15.08
N LYS A 61 -22.38 28.09 13.95
CA LYS A 61 -21.44 27.45 13.00
C LYS A 61 -20.08 27.20 13.66
N MET A 62 -19.53 28.18 14.37
CA MET A 62 -18.25 28.05 15.07
C MET A 62 -18.31 26.98 16.17
N LYS A 63 -19.41 26.91 16.95
CA LYS A 63 -19.60 25.85 17.95
C LYS A 63 -19.66 24.46 17.31
N LYS A 64 -20.31 24.32 16.14
CA LYS A 64 -20.35 23.07 15.37
C LYS A 64 -18.97 22.67 14.86
N LYS A 65 -18.17 23.63 14.35
CA LYS A 65 -16.80 23.39 13.89
C LYS A 65 -15.91 22.90 15.05
N ARG A 66 -15.88 23.64 16.17
CA ARG A 66 -15.11 23.27 17.38
C ARG A 66 -15.50 21.89 17.91
N ARG A 67 -16.80 21.55 17.94
CA ARG A 67 -17.24 20.21 18.39
C ARG A 67 -16.72 19.10 17.47
N LYS A 68 -16.77 19.28 16.14
CA LYS A 68 -16.23 18.30 15.19
C LYS A 68 -14.73 18.12 15.34
N GLU A 69 -14.01 19.22 15.51
CA GLU A 69 -12.57 19.24 15.70
C GLU A 69 -12.14 18.55 16.99
N LYS A 70 -12.83 18.81 18.12
CA LYS A 70 -12.59 18.09 19.39
C LYS A 70 -12.75 16.58 19.24
N MET A 71 -13.78 16.15 18.49
CA MET A 71 -14.00 14.71 18.23
C MET A 71 -12.95 14.12 17.27
N ARG A 72 -12.38 14.92 16.36
CA ARG A 72 -11.25 14.50 15.49
C ARG A 72 -9.96 14.35 16.29
N ALA A 73 -9.66 15.29 17.19
CA ALA A 73 -8.49 15.25 18.07
C ALA A 73 -8.56 14.06 19.04
N ALA A 74 -9.75 13.71 19.52
CA ALA A 74 -9.97 12.52 20.35
C ALA A 74 -10.02 11.20 19.56
N GLY A 75 -9.73 11.19 18.25
CA GLY A 75 -9.78 9.99 17.40
C GLY A 75 -11.19 9.42 17.12
N LEU A 76 -12.23 10.03 17.69
CA LEU A 76 -13.61 9.52 17.67
C LEU A 76 -14.36 9.78 16.34
N VAL A 77 -13.80 10.60 15.46
CA VAL A 77 -14.25 10.73 14.06
C VAL A 77 -13.15 10.21 13.15
N THR A 78 -13.36 9.02 12.59
CA THR A 78 -12.49 8.42 11.58
C THR A 78 -12.44 9.32 10.35
N LYS A 79 -11.23 9.73 9.94
CA LYS A 79 -11.04 10.34 8.62
C LYS A 79 -11.41 9.24 7.64
N THR A 80 -12.31 9.49 6.69
CA THR A 80 -12.42 8.61 5.53
C THR A 80 -11.07 8.70 4.86
N THR A 81 -10.25 7.66 5.03
CA THR A 81 -8.95 7.54 4.40
C THR A 81 -9.22 7.56 2.91
N GLY A 82 -9.04 8.73 2.29
CA GLY A 82 -8.97 8.80 0.84
C GLY A 82 -7.79 7.92 0.47
N VAL A 83 -8.05 6.87 -0.30
CA VAL A 83 -7.00 6.03 -0.88
C VAL A 83 -6.19 6.96 -1.76
N ASP A 84 -4.98 7.29 -1.31
CA ASP A 84 -4.04 8.06 -2.11
C ASP A 84 -3.54 7.14 -3.22
N PHE A 85 -4.00 7.36 -4.44
CA PHE A 85 -3.60 6.62 -5.63
C PHE A 85 -2.21 7.05 -6.11
N THR A 86 -1.26 7.22 -5.19
CA THR A 86 0.12 7.48 -5.57
C THR A 86 0.68 6.17 -6.14
N TYR A 87 0.83 6.14 -7.46
CA TYR A 87 1.53 5.08 -8.19
C TYR A 87 2.93 4.94 -7.60
N GLN A 88 3.14 3.88 -6.82
CA GLN A 88 4.48 3.39 -6.54
C GLN A 88 4.85 2.50 -7.73
N PRO A 89 5.77 2.93 -8.61
CA PRO A 89 6.36 1.99 -9.54
C PRO A 89 7.01 0.89 -8.72
N GLU A 90 6.67 -0.36 -9.02
CA GLU A 90 7.36 -1.54 -8.53
C GLU A 90 8.82 -1.45 -8.99
N LYS A 91 9.61 -0.71 -8.22
CA LYS A 91 11.03 -0.97 -8.14
C LYS A 91 11.11 -2.22 -7.28
N ASN A 92 11.18 -3.36 -7.96
CA ASN A 92 11.78 -4.64 -7.58
C ASN A 92 11.80 -4.93 -6.07
N ASN A 93 11.24 -6.09 -5.68
CA ASN A 93 11.31 -6.74 -4.35
C ASN A 93 9.99 -6.76 -3.54
N GLY A 94 8.92 -7.30 -4.13
CA GLY A 94 7.73 -7.78 -3.41
C GLY A 94 7.82 -9.30 -3.16
N GLU A 95 8.70 -9.70 -2.25
CA GLU A 95 8.98 -11.09 -1.89
C GLU A 95 7.81 -11.73 -1.11
N GLY A 96 7.44 -12.96 -1.50
CA GLY A 96 6.60 -13.85 -0.69
C GLY A 96 5.66 -14.76 -1.48
N ALA A 97 4.95 -14.22 -2.49
CA ALA A 97 3.97 -15.00 -3.26
C ALA A 97 3.89 -14.63 -4.76
N ALA A 98 4.33 -13.43 -5.14
CA ALA A 98 4.43 -13.01 -6.54
C ALA A 98 5.73 -13.48 -7.21
N GLY A 99 6.78 -13.72 -6.41
CA GLY A 99 8.08 -14.16 -6.93
C GLY A 99 8.02 -15.49 -7.67
N LEU A 100 7.23 -16.47 -7.23
CA LEU A 100 7.21 -17.79 -7.85
C LEU A 100 6.54 -17.78 -9.23
N LYS A 101 5.48 -16.99 -9.42
CA LYS A 101 4.85 -16.76 -10.73
C LYS A 101 5.79 -16.03 -11.68
N ASP A 102 6.50 -15.03 -11.17
CA ASP A 102 7.50 -14.29 -11.94
C ASP A 102 8.66 -15.20 -12.38
N ILE A 103 9.09 -16.16 -11.55
CA ILE A 103 10.11 -17.14 -11.96
C ILE A 103 9.59 -18.06 -13.07
N ASP A 104 8.37 -18.57 -12.93
CA ASP A 104 7.77 -19.45 -13.94
C ASP A 104 7.63 -18.75 -15.30
N GLU A 105 7.12 -17.52 -15.30
CA GLU A 105 7.02 -16.68 -16.50
C GLU A 105 8.40 -16.39 -17.12
N LYS A 106 9.42 -16.17 -16.29
CA LYS A 106 10.81 -16.02 -16.75
C LYS A 106 11.36 -17.30 -17.37
N ALA A 107 11.09 -18.46 -16.78
CA ALA A 107 11.52 -19.75 -17.29
C ALA A 107 10.89 -20.04 -18.65
N ASP A 108 9.56 -19.85 -18.77
CA ASP A 108 8.83 -20.01 -20.03
C ASP A 108 9.39 -19.05 -21.10
N SER A 109 9.67 -17.79 -20.73
CA SER A 109 10.24 -16.80 -21.65
C SER A 109 11.66 -17.14 -22.13
N VAL A 110 12.48 -17.76 -21.27
CA VAL A 110 13.82 -18.23 -21.64
C VAL A 110 13.72 -19.46 -22.55
N LEU A 111 12.81 -20.39 -22.24
CA LEU A 111 12.57 -21.59 -23.03
C LEU A 111 12.16 -21.22 -24.47
N ASP A 112 11.16 -20.34 -24.62
CA ASP A 112 10.69 -19.86 -25.93
C ASP A 112 11.82 -19.22 -26.73
N PHE A 113 12.63 -18.38 -26.09
CA PHE A 113 13.76 -17.71 -26.73
C PHE A 113 14.81 -18.70 -27.24
N LEU A 114 15.19 -19.67 -26.40
CA LEU A 114 16.20 -20.67 -26.77
C LEU A 114 15.68 -21.60 -27.87
N GLN A 115 14.42 -22.05 -27.80
CA GLN A 115 13.81 -22.86 -28.85
C GLN A 115 13.73 -22.10 -30.19
N ALA A 116 13.30 -20.83 -30.17
CA ALA A 116 13.26 -20.01 -31.38
C ALA A 116 14.66 -19.80 -31.96
N THR A 117 15.66 -19.55 -31.11
CA THR A 117 17.06 -19.42 -31.53
C THR A 117 17.57 -20.73 -32.13
N GLN A 118 17.31 -21.87 -31.48
CA GLN A 118 17.65 -23.18 -32.01
C GLN A 118 17.00 -23.41 -33.39
N GLN A 119 15.72 -23.10 -33.54
CA GLN A 119 15.04 -23.21 -34.83
C GLN A 119 15.73 -22.34 -35.89
N ILE A 120 16.11 -21.09 -35.60
CA ILE A 120 16.80 -20.23 -36.57
C ILE A 120 18.16 -20.80 -36.98
N TYR A 121 18.95 -21.30 -36.02
CA TYR A 121 20.28 -21.83 -36.30
C TYR A 121 20.28 -23.21 -36.97
N PHE A 122 19.27 -24.04 -36.71
CA PHE A 122 19.21 -25.43 -37.21
C PHE A 122 18.17 -25.68 -38.32
N ALA A 123 17.21 -24.77 -38.57
CA ALA A 123 16.18 -24.94 -39.60
C ALA A 123 16.74 -25.18 -41.01
N ASP A 124 17.94 -24.67 -41.29
CA ASP A 124 18.54 -24.81 -42.62
C ASP A 124 19.13 -26.20 -42.89
N ASN A 125 19.27 -27.12 -41.92
CA ASN A 125 19.77 -28.51 -42.11
C ASN A 125 21.09 -28.69 -42.94
N LYS A 126 21.74 -27.60 -43.39
CA LYS A 126 22.93 -27.59 -44.25
C LYS A 126 24.21 -27.49 -43.45
N ALA A 127 24.15 -26.95 -42.24
CA ALA A 127 25.28 -26.96 -41.33
C ALA A 127 25.37 -28.34 -40.68
N LYS A 128 26.06 -29.28 -41.33
CA LYS A 128 26.74 -30.35 -40.59
C LYS A 128 27.75 -29.67 -39.66
N CYS A 129 27.28 -29.23 -38.50
CA CYS A 129 28.14 -28.67 -37.48
C CYS A 129 28.83 -29.86 -36.79
N THR A 130 29.82 -30.44 -37.45
CA THR A 130 30.68 -31.49 -36.89
C THR A 130 31.69 -30.94 -35.89
N ASP A 131 31.78 -29.61 -35.78
CA ASP A 131 32.84 -28.92 -35.04
C ASP A 131 32.32 -28.16 -33.81
N SER A 132 31.01 -28.22 -33.51
CA SER A 132 30.47 -27.61 -32.29
C SER A 132 30.82 -28.46 -31.08
N ALA A 133 31.78 -27.99 -30.29
CA ALA A 133 32.09 -28.50 -28.95
C ALA A 133 30.90 -28.46 -27.98
N VAL A 134 29.80 -27.78 -28.35
CA VAL A 134 28.55 -27.79 -27.60
C VAL A 134 27.77 -29.04 -27.98
N ASN A 135 27.80 -30.03 -27.08
CA ASN A 135 27.02 -31.26 -27.20
C ASN A 135 25.53 -30.93 -27.39
N SER A 136 24.97 -31.28 -28.55
CA SER A 136 23.52 -31.13 -28.81
C SER A 136 22.66 -31.82 -27.76
N ALA A 137 23.17 -32.88 -27.12
CA ALA A 137 22.51 -33.59 -26.03
C ALA A 137 22.37 -32.70 -24.78
N THR A 138 23.44 -32.02 -24.37
CA THR A 138 23.46 -31.15 -23.18
C THR A 138 22.54 -29.94 -23.35
N ALA A 139 22.46 -29.38 -24.57
CA ALA A 139 21.54 -28.29 -24.87
C ALA A 139 20.06 -28.73 -24.77
N GLN A 140 19.73 -29.93 -25.24
CA GLN A 140 18.39 -30.49 -25.12
C GLN A 140 18.02 -30.81 -23.66
N GLU A 141 18.97 -31.32 -22.88
CA GLU A 141 18.78 -31.55 -21.44
C GLU A 141 18.45 -30.24 -20.70
N LEU A 142 19.15 -29.15 -21.01
CA LEU A 142 18.85 -27.84 -20.43
C LEU A 142 17.43 -27.36 -20.77
N LEU A 143 16.98 -27.54 -22.02
CA LEU A 143 15.61 -27.20 -22.42
C LEU A 143 14.59 -28.06 -21.65
N GLN A 144 14.87 -29.35 -21.47
CA GLN A 144 14.02 -30.25 -20.71
C GLN A 144 13.96 -29.84 -19.23
N CYS A 145 15.06 -29.39 -18.65
CA CYS A 145 15.14 -28.88 -17.27
C CYS A 145 14.34 -27.59 -17.08
N LEU A 146 14.33 -26.69 -18.08
CA LEU A 146 13.48 -25.49 -18.09
C LEU A 146 12.00 -25.88 -18.19
N GLU A 147 11.64 -26.79 -19.08
CA GLU A 147 10.26 -27.28 -19.26
C GLU A 147 9.72 -27.98 -18.01
N SER A 148 10.56 -28.81 -17.36
CA SER A 148 10.21 -29.55 -16.15
C SER A 148 10.38 -28.74 -14.86
N ARG A 149 10.83 -27.48 -14.95
CA ARG A 149 11.03 -26.54 -13.83
C ARG A 149 11.93 -27.10 -12.72
N THR A 150 12.97 -27.84 -13.11
CA THR A 150 13.94 -28.45 -12.19
C THR A 150 15.08 -27.51 -11.82
N ILE A 151 15.18 -26.38 -12.52
CA ILE A 151 16.26 -25.39 -12.35
C ILE A 151 15.99 -24.50 -11.13
N SER A 152 17.06 -24.15 -10.42
CA SER A 152 17.00 -23.22 -9.28
C SER A 152 16.44 -21.86 -9.72
N PRO A 153 15.54 -21.23 -8.93
CA PRO A 153 14.98 -19.92 -9.27
C PRO A 153 16.07 -18.84 -9.45
N SER A 154 17.18 -18.93 -8.71
CA SER A 154 18.33 -18.05 -8.87
C SER A 154 18.89 -18.15 -10.30
N ASP A 155 19.12 -19.36 -10.78
CA ASP A 155 19.69 -19.59 -12.11
C ASP A 155 18.73 -19.13 -13.22
N VAL A 156 17.41 -19.32 -13.03
CA VAL A 156 16.39 -18.80 -13.95
C VAL A 156 16.46 -17.27 -14.04
N THR A 157 16.64 -16.56 -12.91
CA THR A 157 16.77 -15.10 -12.96
C THR A 157 18.02 -14.64 -13.70
N LEU A 158 19.15 -15.33 -13.51
CA LEU A 158 20.39 -15.02 -14.20
C LEU A 158 20.27 -15.30 -15.71
N LEU A 159 19.68 -16.44 -16.10
CA LEU A 159 19.40 -16.75 -17.51
C LEU A 159 18.47 -15.71 -18.15
N HIS A 160 17.44 -15.28 -17.43
CA HIS A 160 16.53 -14.24 -17.92
C HIS A 160 17.24 -12.88 -18.08
N GLN A 161 18.17 -12.54 -17.18
CA GLN A 161 19.01 -11.36 -17.32
C GLN A 161 19.90 -11.46 -18.56
N LEU A 162 20.56 -12.59 -18.80
CA LEU A 162 21.37 -12.83 -19.99
C LEU A 162 20.53 -12.67 -21.26
N LYS A 163 19.35 -13.31 -21.32
CA LYS A 163 18.39 -13.16 -22.42
C LYS A 163 18.06 -11.69 -22.69
N SER A 164 17.74 -10.94 -21.64
CA SER A 164 17.38 -9.52 -21.76
C SER A 164 18.53 -8.69 -22.33
N LEU A 165 19.77 -8.94 -21.87
CA LEU A 165 20.96 -8.24 -22.36
C LEU A 165 21.28 -8.58 -23.82
N VAL A 166 21.08 -9.84 -24.23
CA VAL A 166 21.21 -10.25 -25.64
C VAL A 166 20.21 -9.53 -26.53
N LEU A 167 18.94 -9.43 -26.12
CA LEU A 167 17.90 -8.71 -26.87
C LEU A 167 18.16 -7.20 -26.94
N LEU A 168 18.75 -6.63 -25.89
CA LEU A 168 19.17 -5.22 -25.84
C LEU A 168 20.48 -4.95 -26.59
N GLN A 169 21.18 -5.99 -27.05
CA GLN A 169 22.50 -5.90 -27.68
C GLN A 169 23.55 -5.21 -26.80
N ASP A 170 23.40 -5.31 -25.47
CA ASP A 170 24.31 -4.70 -24.49
C ASP A 170 25.47 -5.66 -24.17
N ILE A 171 26.51 -5.62 -25.01
CA ILE A 171 27.64 -6.56 -24.96
C ILE A 171 28.50 -6.34 -23.70
N GLU A 172 28.64 -5.09 -23.24
CA GLU A 172 29.47 -4.76 -22.08
C GLU A 172 28.88 -5.40 -20.81
N ARG A 173 27.60 -5.15 -20.55
CA ARG A 173 26.92 -5.74 -19.40
C ARG A 173 26.73 -7.23 -19.54
N LEU A 174 26.56 -7.74 -20.76
CA LEU A 174 26.45 -9.18 -21.01
C LEU A 174 27.72 -9.91 -20.58
N LYS A 175 28.90 -9.36 -20.84
CA LYS A 175 30.17 -9.96 -20.41
C LYS A 175 30.29 -10.07 -18.89
N ASP A 176 29.90 -9.02 -18.18
CA ASP A 176 29.94 -9.02 -16.72
C ASP A 176 28.88 -9.97 -16.14
N ALA A 177 27.67 -9.97 -16.70
CA ALA A 177 26.60 -10.89 -16.32
C ALA A 177 26.97 -12.37 -16.57
N LEU A 178 27.74 -12.66 -17.62
CA LEU A 178 28.24 -14.01 -17.89
C LEU A 178 29.24 -14.48 -16.83
N LYS A 179 30.14 -13.59 -16.38
CA LYS A 179 31.07 -13.92 -15.27
C LYS A 179 30.29 -14.20 -13.99
N THR A 180 29.31 -13.35 -13.65
CA THR A 180 28.48 -13.58 -12.46
C THR A 180 27.67 -14.86 -12.57
N PHE A 181 27.16 -15.19 -13.77
CA PHE A 181 26.47 -16.47 -13.99
C PHE A 181 27.40 -17.64 -13.75
N GLN A 182 28.63 -17.61 -14.26
CA GLN A 182 29.59 -18.70 -14.04
C GLN A 182 29.98 -18.88 -12.57
N GLU A 183 30.04 -17.80 -11.79
CA GLU A 183 30.39 -17.84 -10.37
C GLU A 183 29.23 -18.30 -9.48
N GLN A 184 27.99 -17.96 -9.85
CA GLN A 184 26.81 -18.13 -8.99
C GLN A 184 25.89 -19.25 -9.43
N SER A 185 25.96 -19.67 -10.70
CA SER A 185 25.08 -20.70 -11.24
C SER A 185 25.44 -22.07 -10.67
N MET A 186 24.41 -22.82 -10.30
CA MET A 186 24.55 -24.22 -9.92
C MET A 186 24.43 -25.15 -11.14
N MET A 187 24.21 -24.60 -12.33
CA MET A 187 24.26 -25.37 -13.57
C MET A 187 25.70 -25.77 -13.86
N THR A 188 25.96 -27.07 -13.78
CA THR A 188 27.26 -27.62 -14.17
C THR A 188 27.44 -27.51 -15.69
N PRO A 189 28.64 -27.13 -16.18
CA PRO A 189 28.96 -27.05 -17.60
C PRO A 189 28.98 -28.42 -18.30
#